data_AF-A0A2P7MZ93-F1
#
_entry.id   AF-A0A2P7MZ93-F1
#
_cell.length_a   1.000
_cell.length_b   1.000
_cell.length_c   1.000
_cell.angle_alpha   90.00
_cell.angle_beta   90.00
_cell.angle_gamma   90.00
#
_symmetry.space_group_name_H-M   'P 1'
#
loop_
_entity.id
_entity.type
_entity.pdbx_description
1 polymer ?
#
loop_
_entity_poly.entity_id
_entity_poly.type
_entity_poly.pdbx_seq_one_letter_code
_entity_poly.pdbx_strand_id
1 'polypeptide(L)' 'MFFQQIRPTLGGGYNIMDNQGHYTQVQPTLGGGCNIWDNKGHFTQVNRTLAGGYNIMDNQGHFTQVQPTLGGGWNIFGN' A
#
# COMPACT_ATOMS: atom_id res chain seq x y z
N MET A 1 -5.54 13.91 22.07
CA MET A 1 -4.42 13.89 21.10
C MET A 1 -4.41 12.53 20.41
N PHE A 2 -4.34 12.51 19.09
CA PHE A 2 -4.13 11.28 18.33
C PHE A 2 -2.63 11.08 18.17
N PHE A 3 -2.10 9.95 18.62
CA PHE A 3 -0.69 9.59 18.45
C PHE A 3 -0.63 8.29 17.65
N GLN A 4 0.30 8.26 16.68
CA GLN A 4 0.63 7.05 15.93
C GLN A 4 2.11 6.75 16.14
N GLN A 5 2.39 5.49 16.47
CA GLN A 5 3.75 4.96 16.51
C GLN A 5 4.05 4.28 15.18
N ILE A 6 5.18 4.65 14.57
CA ILE A 6 5.72 3.96 13.39
C ILE A 6 6.97 3.20 13.81
N ARG A 7 7.02 1.90 13.51
CA ARG A 7 8.15 1.02 13.87
C ARG A 7 8.65 0.27 12.63
N PRO A 8 9.92 0.41 12.24
CA PRO A 8 10.47 -0.37 11.13
C PRO A 8 10.53 -1.86 11.48
N THR A 9 10.47 -2.71 10.46
CA THR A 9 10.66 -4.17 10.57
C THR A 9 11.96 -4.60 9.92
N LEU A 10 12.50 -5.75 10.32
CA LEU A 10 13.75 -6.29 9.76
C LEU A 10 13.69 -6.53 8.24
N GLY A 11 12.49 -6.71 7.68
CA GLY A 11 12.27 -6.92 6.25
C GLY A 11 12.15 -5.63 5.43
N GLY A 12 12.54 -4.46 5.98
CA GLY A 12 12.44 -3.17 5.29
C GLY A 12 11.02 -2.58 5.23
N GLY A 13 10.07 -3.22 5.92
CA GLY A 13 8.73 -2.70 6.09
C GLY A 13 8.58 -1.86 7.36
N TYR A 14 7.35 -1.57 7.73
CA TYR A 14 7.03 -0.88 8.97
C TYR A 14 5.63 -1.23 9.46
N ASN A 15 5.43 -1.04 10.76
CA ASN A 15 4.16 -1.18 11.44
C ASN A 15 3.72 0.19 11.94
N ILE A 16 2.43 0.49 11.78
CA ILE A 16 1.76 1.66 12.32
C ILE A 16 0.79 1.17 13.39
N MET A 17 0.81 1.78 14.56
CA MET A 17 -0.14 1.51 15.63
C MET A 17 -0.61 2.83 16.25
N ASP A 18 -1.91 2.96 16.48
CA ASP A 18 -2.47 4.10 17.20
C ASP A 18 -2.88 3.74 18.64
N ASN A 19 -3.20 4.77 19.42
CA ASN A 19 -3.64 4.60 20.81
C ASN A 19 -5.08 4.02 20.95
N GLN A 20 -5.78 3.78 19.84
CA GLN A 20 -7.10 3.13 19.80
C GLN A 20 -6.98 1.64 19.49
N GLY A 21 -5.76 1.15 19.28
CA GLY A 21 -5.49 -0.25 18.94
C GLY A 21 -5.66 -0.56 17.46
N HIS A 22 -5.80 0.43 16.57
CA HIS A 22 -5.68 0.19 15.14
C HIS A 22 -4.22 -0.13 14.79
N TYR A 23 -4.04 -1.14 13.96
CA TYR A 23 -2.73 -1.61 13.53
C TYR A 23 -2.71 -1.81 12.02
N THR A 24 -1.63 -1.35 11.39
CA THR A 24 -1.36 -1.55 9.98
C THR A 24 0.07 -2.04 9.80
N GLN A 25 0.26 -3.11 9.05
CA GLN A 25 1.57 -3.61 8.65
C GLN A 25 1.79 -3.33 7.17
N VAL A 26 2.96 -2.81 6.83
CA VAL A 26 3.41 -2.60 5.45
C VAL A 26 4.68 -3.40 5.23
N GLN A 27 4.65 -4.31 4.27
CA GLN A 27 5.77 -5.18 3.93
C GLN A 27 6.15 -5.00 2.46
N PRO A 28 7.40 -4.65 2.14
CA PRO A 28 7.82 -4.53 0.75
C PRO A 28 7.81 -5.89 0.04
N THR A 29 7.58 -5.87 -1.26
CA THR A 29 7.71 -7.04 -2.14
C THR A 29 8.99 -6.96 -2.96
N LEU A 30 9.49 -8.10 -3.43
CA LEU A 30 10.70 -8.15 -4.28
C LEU A 30 10.55 -7.34 -5.57
N GLY A 31 9.32 -7.14 -6.06
CA GLY A 31 9.01 -6.33 -7.25
C GLY A 31 8.99 -4.82 -7.01
N GLY A 32 9.41 -4.33 -5.84
CA GLY A 32 9.39 -2.91 -5.49
C GLY A 32 7.99 -2.38 -5.14
N GLY A 33 7.03 -3.28 -4.95
CA GLY A 33 5.71 -2.99 -4.40
C GLY A 33 5.66 -3.16 -2.89
N CYS A 34 4.46 -3.19 -2.34
CA CYS A 34 4.23 -3.55 -0.94
C CYS A 34 2.89 -4.25 -0.77
N ASN A 35 2.79 -4.99 0.33
CA ASN A 35 1.57 -5.55 0.85
C ASN A 35 1.23 -4.81 2.14
N ILE A 36 -0.06 -4.51 2.33
CA ILE A 36 -0.59 -3.75 3.45
C ILE A 36 -1.68 -4.59 4.09
N TRP A 37 -1.62 -4.78 5.41
CA TRP A 37 -2.66 -5.48 6.18
C TRP A 37 -3.06 -4.64 7.37
N ASP A 38 -4.34 -4.70 7.75
CA ASP A 38 -4.80 -4.19 9.03
C ASP A 38 -5.23 -5.30 9.99
N ASN A 39 -5.46 -4.94 11.25
CA ASN A 39 -5.94 -5.87 12.26
C ASN A 39 -7.42 -6.28 12.13
N LYS A 40 -8.15 -5.75 11.14
CA LYS A 40 -9.53 -6.15 10.80
C LYS A 40 -9.55 -7.17 9.66
N GLY A 41 -8.39 -7.55 9.14
CA GLY A 41 -8.26 -8.51 8.05
C GLY A 41 -8.41 -7.88 6.67
N HIS A 42 -8.43 -6.55 6.55
CA HIS A 42 -8.31 -5.90 5.24
C HIS A 42 -6.89 -6.07 4.72
N PHE A 43 -6.80 -6.31 3.41
CA PHE A 43 -5.54 -6.49 2.72
C PHE A 43 -5.54 -5.66 1.45
N THR A 44 -4.42 -4.99 1.19
CA THR A 44 -4.18 -4.26 -0.04
C THR A 44 -2.79 -4.62 -0.56
N GLN A 45 -2.72 -5.01 -1.82
CA GLN A 45 -1.47 -5.22 -2.54
C GLN A 45 -1.23 -4.05 -3.49
N VAL A 46 -0.02 -3.51 -3.45
CA VAL A 46 0.47 -2.49 -4.37
C VAL A 46 1.64 -3.07 -5.15
N ASN A 47 1.51 -3.20 -6.47
CA ASN A 47 2.54 -3.72 -7.37
C ASN A 47 3.00 -2.64 -8.33
N ARG A 48 4.33 -2.46 -8.48
CA ARG A 48 4.87 -1.60 -9.53
C ARG A 48 4.62 -2.20 -10.92
N THR A 49 4.34 -1.34 -11.88
CA THR A 49 4.32 -1.70 -13.30
C THR A 49 5.64 -1.35 -13.96
N LEU A 50 5.98 -2.04 -15.05
CA LEU A 50 7.21 -1.79 -15.82
C LEU A 50 7.25 -0.37 -16.40
N ALA A 51 6.08 0.24 -16.65
CA ALA A 51 5.95 1.60 -17.16
C ALA A 51 6.14 2.68 -16.08
N GLY A 52 6.49 2.31 -14.84
CA GLY A 52 6.68 3.26 -13.72
C GLY A 52 5.40 3.63 -12.97
N GLY A 53 4.30 2.93 -13.25
CA GLY A 53 3.03 3.07 -12.54
C GLY A 53 2.86 2.05 -11.41
N TYR A 54 1.63 1.96 -10.90
CA TYR A 54 1.26 1.03 -9.82
C TYR A 54 -0.12 0.43 -10.07
N ASN A 55 -0.28 -0.85 -9.71
CA ASN A 55 -1.56 -1.52 -9.59
C ASN A 55 -1.85 -1.73 -8.10
N ILE A 56 -3.06 -1.42 -7.67
CA ILE A 56 -3.54 -1.54 -6.29
C ILE A 56 -4.73 -2.49 -6.34
N MET A 57 -4.72 -3.52 -5.51
CA MET A 57 -5.81 -4.49 -5.39
C MET A 57 -6.10 -4.74 -3.92
N ASP A 58 -7.36 -4.67 -3.52
CA ASP A 58 -7.78 -5.08 -2.18
C ASP A 58 -8.39 -6.49 -2.16
N ASN A 59 -8.62 -7.01 -0.96
CA ASN A 59 -9.26 -8.32 -0.77
C ASN A 59 -10.77 -8.34 -1.04
N GLN A 60 -11.38 -7.20 -1.39
CA GLN A 60 -12.78 -7.09 -1.81
C GLN A 60 -12.92 -7.13 -3.34
N GLY A 61 -11.80 -7.14 -4.07
CA GLY A 61 -11.78 -7.17 -5.52
C GLY A 61 -11.83 -5.78 -6.16
N HIS A 62 -11.66 -4.71 -5.38
CA HIS A 62 -11.46 -3.39 -5.96
C HIS A 62 -10.03 -3.31 -6.51
N PHE A 63 -9.95 -2.83 -7.75
CA PHE A 63 -8.73 -2.67 -8.49
C PHE A 63 -8.57 -1.21 -8.87
N THR A 64 -7.38 -0.65 -8.64
CA THR A 64 -6.99 0.66 -9.14
C THR A 64 -5.66 0.56 -9.86
N GLN A 65 -5.58 1.12 -11.05
CA GLN A 65 -4.37 1.24 -11.83
C GLN A 65 -3.99 2.70 -12.00
N VAL A 66 -2.75 3.02 -11.66
CA VAL A 66 -2.15 4.35 -11.78
C VAL A 66 -1.04 4.28 -12.82
N GLN A 67 -1.17 5.04 -13.91
CA GLN A 67 -0.21 5.07 -15.01
C GLN A 67 0.35 6.48 -15.20
N PRO A 68 1.67 6.65 -15.39
CA PRO A 68 2.23 7.95 -15.71
C PRO A 68 1.81 8.37 -17.13
N THR A 69 1.62 9.68 -17.33
CA THR A 69 1.42 10.27 -18.66
C THR A 69 2.74 10.81 -19.19
N LEU A 70 2.83 10.98 -20.51
CA LEU A 70 4.03 11.53 -21.15
C LEU A 70 4.37 12.96 -20.68
N GLY A 71 3.37 13.71 -20.18
CA GLY A 71 3.55 15.06 -19.64
C GLY A 71 3.92 15.12 -18.15
N GLY A 72 4.23 13.98 -17.52
CA GLY A 72 4.56 13.91 -16.09
C GLY A 72 3.35 13.88 -15.15
N GLY A 73 2.15 13.68 -15.69
CA GLY A 73 0.91 13.49 -14.91
C GLY A 73 0.62 12.01 -14.61
N TRP A 74 -0.57 11.75 -14.07
CA TRP A 74 -1.03 10.39 -13.76
C TRP A 74 -2.46 10.18 -14.26
N ASN A 75 -2.70 9.05 -14.92
CA ASN A 75 -4.03 8.52 -15.19
C ASN A 75 -4.38 7.49 -14.13
N ILE A 76 -5.60 7.56 -13.60
CA ILE A 76 -6.12 6.64 -12.59
C ILE A 76 -7.35 5.94 -13.16
N PHE A 77 -7.33 4.61 -13.16
CA PHE A 77 -8.41 3.75 -13.60
C PHE A 77 -8.82 2.85 -12.44
N GLY A 78 -10.10 2.57 -12.27
CA GLY A 78 -10.56 1.63 -11.25
C GLY A 78 -11.97 1.13 -11.53
N ASN A 79 -12.38 0.09 -10.80
CA ASN A 79 -13.75 -0.43 -10.78
C ASN A 79 -14.45 -0.16 -9.46
#